data_AF-A0A429M6L8-F1
#
_entry.id   AF-A0A429M6L8-F1
#
_cell.length_a   1.000
_cell.length_b   1.000
_cell.length_c   1.000
_cell.angle_alpha   90.00
_cell.angle_beta   90.00
_cell.angle_gamma   90.00
#
_symmetry.space_group_name_H-M   'P 1'
#
loop_
_entity.id
_entity.type
_entity.pdbx_description
1 polymer ?
#
loop_
_entity_poly.entity_id
_entity_poly.type
_entity_poly.pdbx_seq_one_letter_code
_entity_poly.pdbx_strand_id
1 'polypeptide(L)' 'YRADEAGARLAGKQAMISALLRLQAETELPDQMPKEMKAFAIAEGKEQGFSLAALFQTHPTIEQRVAALHQLDCP' A
#
# COMPACT_ATOMS: atom_id res chain seq x y z
N TYR A 1 10.46 1.94 -1.98
CA TYR A 1 11.41 0.83 -1.75
C TYR A 1 12.50 1.16 -0.73
N ARG A 2 13.24 2.29 -0.80
CA ARG A 2 14.37 2.57 0.14
C ARG A 2 14.00 2.49 1.63
N ALA A 3 12.81 2.97 2.00
CA ALA A 3 12.33 2.88 3.38
C ALA A 3 12.04 1.44 3.82
N ASP A 4 11.49 0.61 2.93
CA ASP A 4 11.20 -0.81 3.19
C ASP A 4 12.49 -1.59 3.40
N GLU A 5 13.50 -1.33 2.57
CA GLU A 5 14.84 -1.89 2.73
C GLU A 5 15.46 -1.49 4.07
N ALA A 6 15.44 -0.20 4.41
CA ALA A 6 16.00 0.28 5.67
C ALA A 6 15.31 -0.38 6.87
N GLY A 7 13.98 -0.47 6.86
CA GLY A 7 13.25 -1.13 7.93
C GLY A 7 13.46 -2.65 7.95
N ALA A 8 13.62 -3.31 6.80
CA ALA A 8 14.00 -4.72 6.73
C ALA A 8 15.39 -4.98 7.31
N ARG A 9 16.36 -4.08 7.07
CA ARG A 9 17.71 -4.16 7.64
C ARG A 9 17.73 -3.90 9.15
N LEU A 10 16.86 -3.02 9.65
CA LEU A 10 16.83 -2.63 11.07
C LEU A 10 15.99 -3.57 11.94
N ALA A 11 14.82 -4.00 11.45
CA ALA A 11 13.84 -4.79 12.22
C ALA A 11 13.69 -6.24 11.73
N GLY A 12 14.33 -6.59 10.60
CA GLY A 12 14.24 -7.89 9.97
C GLY A 12 13.29 -7.92 8.76
N LYS A 13 13.73 -8.58 7.67
CA LYS A 13 12.97 -8.72 6.43
C LYS A 13 11.56 -9.28 6.64
N GLN A 14 11.45 -10.36 7.42
CA GLN A 14 10.17 -11.00 7.68
C GLN A 14 9.22 -10.11 8.50
N ALA A 15 9.75 -9.36 9.46
CA ALA A 15 8.95 -8.42 10.25
C ALA A 15 8.37 -7.30 9.37
N MET A 16 9.17 -6.77 8.43
CA MET A 16 8.71 -5.75 7.50
C MET A 16 7.63 -6.30 6.54
N ILE A 17 7.81 -7.50 6.00
CA ILE A 17 6.79 -8.16 5.15
C ILE A 17 5.48 -8.35 5.93
N SER A 18 5.54 -8.88 7.16
CA SER A 18 4.36 -9.08 8.01
C SER A 18 3.63 -7.77 8.31
N ALA A 19 4.35 -6.67 8.56
CA ALA A 19 3.76 -5.36 8.79
C ALA A 19 3.01 -4.85 7.54
N LEU A 20 3.58 -5.04 6.35
CA LEU A 20 2.94 -4.64 5.09
C LEU A 20 1.69 -5.46 4.80
N LEU A 21 1.72 -6.78 5.01
CA LEU A 21 0.54 -7.63 4.82
C LEU A 21 -0.57 -7.28 5.82
N ARG A 22 -0.21 -6.91 7.04
CA ARG A 22 -1.18 -6.40 8.02
C ARG A 22 -1.85 -5.10 7.54
N LEU A 23 -1.06 -4.17 7.03
CA LEU A 23 -1.58 -2.91 6.49
C LEU A 23 -2.50 -3.13 5.28
N GLN A 24 -2.16 -4.10 4.41
CA GLN A 24 -3.00 -4.49 3.29
C GLN A 24 -4.38 -4.94 3.76
N ALA A 25 -4.41 -5.85 4.74
CA ALA A 25 -5.67 -6.34 5.32
C ALA A 25 -6.51 -5.20 5.90
N GLU A 26 -5.88 -4.18 6.49
CA GLU A 26 -6.57 -2.99 7.01
C GLU A 26 -7.18 -2.11 5.91
N THR A 27 -6.54 -2.03 4.74
CA THR A 27 -7.06 -1.28 3.58
C THR A 27 -8.18 -2.00 2.83
N GLU A 28 -8.31 -3.31 2.99
CA GLU A 28 -9.38 -4.10 2.39
C GLU A 28 -10.66 -4.10 3.23
N LEU A 29 -10.62 -3.56 4.46
CA LEU A 29 -11.84 -3.39 5.23
C LEU A 29 -12.82 -2.47 4.48
N PRO A 30 -14.12 -2.78 4.49
CA PRO A 30 -15.12 -1.93 3.89
C PRO A 30 -15.00 -0.52 4.44
N ASP A 31 -14.87 0.45 3.54
CA ASP A 31 -14.86 1.86 3.93
C ASP A 31 -16.20 2.19 4.60
N GLN A 32 -16.14 2.30 5.93
CA GLN A 32 -17.27 2.56 6.82
C GLN A 32 -17.74 4.02 6.76
N MET A 33 -17.16 4.86 5.88
CA MET A 33 -17.63 6.23 5.72
C MET A 33 -19.11 6.27 5.29
N PRO A 34 -19.94 7.10 5.97
CA PRO A 34 -21.30 7.39 5.55
C PRO A 34 -21.34 7.88 4.10
N LYS A 35 -22.41 7.54 3.38
CA LYS A 35 -22.55 7.89 1.94
C LYS A 35 -22.46 9.39 1.72
N GLU A 36 -22.98 10.17 2.66
CA GLU A 36 -22.99 11.63 2.65
C GLU A 36 -21.57 12.20 2.76
N MET A 37 -20.65 11.50 3.45
CA MET A 37 -19.23 11.88 3.52
C MET A 37 -18.44 11.42 2.30
N LYS A 38 -18.82 10.31 1.65
CA LYS A 38 -18.16 9.82 0.42
C LYS A 38 -18.30 10.79 -0.75
N ALA A 39 -19.43 11.50 -0.87
CA ALA A 39 -19.64 12.52 -1.91
C ALA A 39 -18.68 13.72 -1.80
N PHE A 40 -18.13 13.98 -0.60
CA PHE A 40 -17.11 15.01 -0.38
C PHE A 40 -15.68 14.45 -0.46
N ALA A 41 -15.52 13.12 -0.47
CA ALA A 41 -14.23 12.50 -0.63
C ALA A 41 -13.82 12.57 -2.11
N ILE A 42 -12.55 12.91 -2.37
CA ILE A 42 -11.93 12.85 -3.69
C ILE A 42 -11.63 11.37 -4.02
N ALA A 43 -12.66 10.54 -4.00
CA ALA A 43 -12.59 9.10 -4.15
C ALA A 43 -13.45 8.63 -5.34
N GLU A 44 -13.50 9.42 -6.41
CA GLU A 44 -14.16 9.02 -7.66
C GLU A 44 -13.13 9.06 -8.80
N GLY A 45 -12.89 7.89 -9.41
CA GLY A 45 -11.94 7.79 -10.53
C GLY A 45 -11.39 6.39 -10.83
N LYS A 46 -11.96 5.31 -10.29
CA LYS A 46 -11.70 3.95 -10.77
C LYS A 46 -12.68 3.60 -11.91
N GLU A 47 -12.72 4.44 -12.95
CA GLU A 47 -13.39 4.09 -14.20
C GLU A 47 -12.38 3.36 -15.10
N GLN A 48 -12.85 2.29 -15.74
CA GLN A 48 -12.03 1.31 -16.46
C GLN A 48 -11.22 1.97 -17.59
N GLY A 49 -9.91 2.09 -17.38
CA GLY A 49 -8.95 2.48 -18.42
C GLY A 49 -7.93 3.53 -18.00
N PHE A 50 -8.34 4.54 -17.20
CA PHE A 50 -7.46 5.61 -16.72
C PHE A 50 -7.77 5.99 -15.27
N SER A 51 -6.95 5.51 -14.34
CA SER A 51 -7.08 5.85 -12.92
C SER A 51 -6.35 7.16 -12.64
N LEU A 52 -7.09 8.26 -12.45
CA LEU A 52 -6.52 9.50 -11.93
C LEU A 52 -5.82 9.25 -10.58
N ALA A 53 -6.34 8.34 -9.77
CA ALA A 53 -5.73 7.95 -8.50
C ALA A 53 -4.31 7.37 -8.68
N ALA A 54 -4.02 6.69 -9.80
CA ALA A 54 -2.68 6.19 -10.10
C ALA A 54 -1.67 7.32 -10.38
N LEU A 55 -2.12 8.47 -10.91
CA LEU A 55 -1.24 9.63 -11.11
C LEU A 55 -0.81 10.29 -9.80
N PHE A 56 -1.68 10.23 -8.78
CA PHE A 56 -1.39 10.78 -7.45
C PHE A 56 -0.78 9.76 -6.49
N GLN A 57 -0.58 8.52 -6.95
CA GLN A 57 0.03 7.47 -6.15
C GLN A 57 1.54 7.72 -6.04
N THR A 58 1.97 8.27 -4.90
CA THR A 58 3.38 8.63 -4.64
C THR A 58 4.24 7.42 -4.27
N HIS A 59 3.63 6.27 -4.00
CA HIS A 59 4.30 5.06 -3.51
C HIS A 59 3.81 3.83 -4.28
N PRO A 60 4.70 2.87 -4.59
CA PRO A 60 4.29 1.58 -5.16
C PRO A 60 3.27 0.87 -4.26
N THR A 61 2.45 0.00 -4.85
CA THR A 61 1.42 -0.73 -4.10
C THR A 61 2.04 -1.63 -3.02
N ILE A 62 1.24 -2.06 -2.04
CA ILE A 62 1.74 -2.92 -0.96
C ILE A 62 2.31 -4.24 -1.53
N GLU A 63 1.66 -4.81 -2.53
CA GLU A 63 2.08 -6.04 -3.20
C GLU A 63 3.43 -5.86 -3.89
N GLN A 64 3.63 -4.73 -4.57
CA GLN A 64 4.91 -4.39 -5.20
C GLN A 64 6.03 -4.23 -4.16
N ARG A 65 5.72 -3.64 -3.00
CA ARG A 65 6.69 -3.50 -1.89
C ARG A 65 7.05 -4.86 -1.29
N VAL A 66 6.08 -5.74 -1.07
CA VAL A 66 6.31 -7.11 -0.58
C VAL A 66 7.14 -7.91 -1.59
N ALA A 67 6.84 -7.82 -2.88
CA ALA A 67 7.61 -8.47 -3.93
C ALA A 67 9.06 -7.98 -3.97
N ALA A 68 9.30 -6.67 -3.84
CA ALA A 68 10.63 -6.09 -3.77
C ALA A 68 11.40 -6.58 -2.53
N LEU A 69 10.72 -6.75 -1.38
CA LEU A 69 11.34 -7.31 -0.17
C LEU A 69 11.70 -8.78 -0.32
N HIS A 70 10.90 -9.60 -1.02
CA HIS A 70 11.26 -11.00 -1.29
C HIS A 70 12.54 -11.14 -2.11
N GLN A 71 12.77 -10.20 -3.04
CA GLN A 71 13.98 -10.14 -3.87
C GLN A 71 15.15 -9.44 -3.17
N LEU A 72 14.93 -8.86 -1.99
CA LEU A 72 15.95 -8.12 -1.27
C LEU A 72 16.90 -9.08 -0.55
N ASP A 73 18.16 -9.04 -0.99
CA ASP A 73 19.30 -9.64 -0.29
C ASP A 73 19.73 -8.74 0.86
N CYS A 74 18.98 -8.86 1.96
CA CYS A 74 19.32 -8.34 3.27
C CYS A 74 19.90 -9.49 4.11
N PRO A 75 20.98 -9.27 4.89
CA PRO A 75 21.43 -10.24 5.88
C PRO A 75 20.35 -10.58 6.91
#